data_AF-X0YEY4-F1
#
_entry.id   AF-X0YEY4-F1
#
_cell.length_a   1.000
_cell.length_b   1.000
_cell.length_c   1.000
_cell.angle_alpha   90.00
_cell.angle_beta   90.00
_cell.angle_gamma   90.00
#
_symmetry.space_group_name_H-M   'P 1'
#
loop_
_entity.id
_entity.type
_entity.pdbx_description
1 polymer ?
#
loop_
_entity_poly.entity_id
_entity_poly.type
_entity_poly.pdbx_seq_one_letter_code
_entity_poly.pdbx_strand_id
1 'polypeptide(L)' 'MVMRHRQPAICLRASDYSETSQVVAFLTRAEGVVRLLAKGAKRAKSKSGGALDLLSE' A
#
# COMPACT_ATOMS: atom_id res chain seq x y z
N MET A 1 -4.43 14.48 16.42
CA MET A 1 -3.26 13.58 16.57
C MET A 1 -3.30 12.56 15.45
N VAL A 2 -2.32 12.51 14.55
CA VAL A 2 -2.26 11.49 13.49
C VAL A 2 -1.56 10.26 14.04
N MET A 3 -2.24 9.11 14.01
CA MET A 3 -1.64 7.84 14.38
C MET A 3 -0.80 7.30 13.21
N ARG A 4 0.45 6.94 13.49
CA ARG A 4 1.36 6.32 12.53
C ARG A 4 1.67 4.90 13.00
N HIS A 5 1.32 3.93 12.17
CA HIS A 5 1.74 2.54 12.33
C HIS A 5 2.89 2.27 11.35
N ARG A 6 3.97 1.65 11.82
CA ARG A 6 5.10 1.24 10.99
C ARG A 6 5.46 -0.19 11.32
N GLN A 7 5.38 -1.05 10.31
CA GLN A 7 5.80 -2.45 10.39
C GLN A 7 6.08 -2.98 8.98
N PRO A 8 6.88 -4.05 8.85
CA PRO A 8 7.07 -4.75 7.58
C PRO A 8 5.77 -5.35 7.08
N ALA A 9 5.55 -5.34 5.77
CA ALA A 9 4.36 -5.94 5.18
C ALA A 9 4.57 -6.33 3.72
N ILE A 10 4.02 -7.47 3.30
CA ILE A 10 4.13 -7.94 1.92
C ILE A 10 2.91 -7.49 1.12
N CYS A 11 3.11 -6.85 -0.03
CA CYS A 11 2.01 -6.48 -0.92
C CYS A 11 1.39 -7.73 -1.57
N LEU A 12 0.16 -8.06 -1.19
CA LEU A 12 -0.58 -9.19 -1.75
C LEU A 12 -1.42 -8.81 -2.97
N ARG A 13 -1.79 -7.53 -3.08
CA ARG A 13 -2.63 -7.03 -4.17
C ARG A 13 -2.54 -5.52 -4.27
N ALA A 14 -2.51 -5.00 -5.50
CA ALA A 14 -2.78 -3.61 -5.82
C ALA A 14 -3.80 -3.56 -6.97
N SER A 15 -4.87 -2.80 -6.79
CA SER A 15 -5.90 -2.60 -7.82
C SER A 15 -6.28 -1.13 -7.95
N ASP A 16 -6.54 -0.71 -9.19
CA ASP A 16 -6.92 0.66 -9.49
C ASP A 16 -8.21 1.06 -8.78
N TYR A 17 -8.17 2.23 -8.13
CA TYR A 17 -9.32 2.87 -7.50
C TYR A 17 -9.70 4.15 -8.24
N SER A 18 -8.69 4.92 -8.66
CA SER A 18 -8.87 6.10 -9.51
C SER A 18 -7.65 6.25 -10.43
N GLU A 19 -7.65 7.32 -11.24
CA GLU A 19 -6.52 7.67 -12.08
C GLU A 19 -5.19 7.69 -11.30
N THR A 20 -5.22 8.20 -10.07
CA THR A 20 -4.00 8.40 -9.27
C THR A 20 -3.88 7.50 -8.05
N SER A 21 -4.89 6.70 -7.71
CA SER A 21 -4.95 5.96 -6.43
C SER A 21 -5.28 4.50 -6.62
N GLN A 22 -4.81 3.66 -5.69
CA GLN A 22 -5.02 2.21 -5.70
C GLN A 22 -5.53 1.74 -4.34
N VAL A 23 -6.39 0.73 -4.35
CA VAL A 23 -6.68 -0.10 -3.15
C VAL A 23 -5.63 -1.20 -3.10
N VAL A 24 -4.99 -1.34 -1.94
CA VAL A 24 -3.90 -2.31 -1.72
C VAL A 24 -4.20 -3.20 -0.54
N ALA A 25 -3.74 -4.45 -0.61
CA ALA A 25 -3.81 -5.40 0.49
C ALA A 25 -2.38 -5.82 0.88
N PHE A 26 -2.07 -5.69 2.16
CA PHE A 26 -0.78 -6.06 2.73
C PHE A 26 -0.94 -7.17 3.75
N LEU A 27 -0.02 -8.11 3.77
CA LEU A 27 0.14 -9.06 4.86
C LEU A 27 1.15 -8.50 5.86
N THR A 28 0.69 -8.16 7.06
CA THR A 28 1.55 -7.80 8.19
C THR A 28 1.71 -8.98 9.14
N ARG A 29 2.76 -8.96 9.96
CA ARG A 29 2.98 -10.00 10.97
C ARG A 29 1.99 -9.91 12.14
N ALA A 30 1.64 -8.70 12.59
CA ALA A 30 0.87 -8.50 13.82
C ALA A 30 -0.65 -8.48 13.60
N GLU A 31 -1.12 -7.91 12.50
CA GLU A 31 -2.56 -7.71 12.23
C GLU A 31 -3.08 -8.54 11.05
N GLY A 32 -2.22 -9.34 10.41
CA GLY A 32 -2.59 -10.16 9.27
C GLY A 32 -2.85 -9.31 8.03
N VAL A 33 -3.95 -9.57 7.31
CA VAL A 33 -4.24 -8.86 6.06
C VAL A 33 -4.90 -7.52 6.33
N VAL A 34 -4.21 -6.43 5.98
CA VAL A 34 -4.71 -5.06 6.10
C VAL A 34 -4.97 -4.48 4.70
N ARG A 35 -6.12 -3.82 4.53
CA ARG A 35 -6.49 -3.17 3.26
C ARG A 35 -6.46 -1.65 3.43
N LEU A 36 -5.84 -0.97 2.48
CA LEU A 36 -5.56 0.46 2.56
C LEU A 36 -5.88 1.15 1.23
N LEU A 37 -6.15 2.46 1.28
CA LEU A 37 -6.15 3.32 0.09
C LEU A 37 -4.79 4.00 -0.06
N ALA A 38 -4.03 3.61 -1.09
CA ALA A 38 -2.78 4.25 -1.47
C ALA A 38 -3.06 5.48 -2.34
N LYS A 39 -3.38 6.61 -1.69
CA LYS A 39 -3.75 7.86 -2.36
C LYS A 39 -2.56 8.46 -3.11
N GLY A 40 -2.74 8.74 -4.40
CA GLY A 40 -1.69 9.34 -5.23
C GLY A 40 -0.54 8.40 -5.58
N ALA A 41 -0.68 7.10 -5.31
CA ALA A 41 0.34 6.09 -5.55
C ALA A 41 0.83 6.02 -7.00
N LYS A 42 -0.06 6.31 -7.96
CA LYS A 42 0.23 6.23 -9.41
C LYS A 42 0.81 7.53 -10.00
N ARG A 43 1.05 8.57 -9.18
CA ARG A 43 1.66 9.82 -9.66
C ARG A 43 3.11 9.57 -10.02
N ALA A 44 3.61 10.22 -11.08
CA ALA A 44 4.99 10.04 -11.57
C ALA A 44 6.09 10.25 -10.51
N LYS A 45 5.83 11.06 -9.47
CA LYS A 45 6.76 11.34 -8.36
C LYS A 45 6.36 10.69 -7.03
N SER A 46 5.55 9.64 -7.08
CA SER A 46 5.12 8.89 -5.89
C SER A 46 6.31 8.19 -5.24
N LYS A 47 6.45 8.32 -3.92
CA LYS A 47 7.43 7.55 -3.13
C LYS A 47 6.99 6.11 -2.87
N SER A 48 5.74 5.77 -3.21
CA SER A 48 5.13 4.50 -2.85
C SER A 48 5.21 3.44 -3.96
N GLY A 49 5.61 3.81 -5.19
CA GLY A 49 5.50 2.94 -6.37
C GLY A 49 6.05 1.53 -6.16
N GLY A 50 7.36 1.39 -5.92
CA GLY A 50 7.99 0.07 -5.75
C GLY A 50 7.51 -0.73 -4.53
N ALA A 51 7.00 -0.05 -3.49
CA ALA A 51 6.44 -0.71 -2.30
C ALA A 51 5.03 -1.29 -2.54
N LEU A 52 4.38 -0.94 -3.65
CA LEU A 52 3.07 -1.50 -4.03
C LEU A 52 3.17 -2.60 -5.09
N ASP A 53 4.38 -2.90 -5.58
CA ASP A 53 4.59 -4.02 -6.48
C ASP A 53 4.27 -5.34 -5.78
N LEU A 54 3.74 -6.29 -6.53
CA LEU A 54 3.26 -7.55 -5.97
C LEU A 54 4.43 -8.33 -5.33
N LEU A 55 4.22 -8.78 -4.10
CA LEU A 55 5.20 -9.50 -3.27
C LEU A 55 6.42 -8.66 -2.82
N SER A 56 6.40 -7.34 -3.01
CA SER A 56 7.37 -6.43 -2.37
C SER A 56 7.10 -6.26 -0.87
N GLU A 57 8.16 -6.04 -0.08
CA GLU A 57 8.13 -5.79 1.37
C GLU A 57 8.43 -4.33 1.79
#